data_AF-A0A2T4Q0A6-F1
#
_entry.id   AF-A0A2T4Q0A6-F1
#
_cell.length_a   1.000
_cell.length_b   1.000
_cell.length_c   1.000
_cell.angle_alpha   90.00
_cell.angle_beta   90.00
_cell.angle_gamma   90.00
#
_symmetry.space_group_name_H-M   'P 1'
#
loop_
_entity.id
_entity.type
_entity.pdbx_description
1 polymer ?
#
loop_
_entity_poly.entity_id
_entity_poly.type
_entity_poly.pdbx_seq_one_letter_code
_entity_poly.pdbx_strand_id
1 'polypeptide(L)' 'MDQYQTLFNNPSGFIFILFLFYLIASLFFFTLTVFIGLKPVSFKEKILTIVILTTVLTLTLTGLSYVIIN' A
#
# COMPACT_ATOMS: atom_id res chain seq x y z
N MET A 1 -8.32 17.88 -20.76
CA MET A 1 -7.92 18.01 -19.33
C MET A 1 -8.97 17.40 -18.39
N ASP A 2 -10.07 16.86 -18.94
CA ASP A 2 -11.26 16.48 -18.16
C ASP A 2 -11.17 15.10 -17.49
N GLN A 3 -10.50 14.11 -18.09
CA GLN A 3 -10.48 12.73 -17.55
C GLN A 3 -9.80 12.61 -16.18
N TYR A 4 -8.76 13.39 -15.91
CA TYR A 4 -8.10 13.38 -14.59
C TYR A 4 -9.01 13.98 -13.52
N GLN A 5 -9.69 15.08 -13.82
CA GLN A 5 -10.64 15.70 -12.88
C GLN A 5 -11.81 14.76 -12.56
N THR A 6 -12.31 13.97 -13.51
CA THR A 6 -13.37 12.98 -13.24
C THR A 6 -12.90 11.85 -12.31
N LEU A 7 -11.62 11.47 -12.36
CA LEU A 7 -11.01 10.46 -11.49
C LEU A 7 -10.84 10.96 -10.04
N PHE A 8 -10.53 12.25 -9.85
CA PHE A 8 -10.44 12.88 -8.54
C PHE A 8 -11.80 13.30 -7.97
N ASN A 9 -12.77 13.63 -8.82
CA ASN A 9 -14.13 14.00 -8.40
C ASN A 9 -15.03 12.79 -8.13
N ASN A 10 -14.56 11.57 -8.41
CA ASN A 10 -15.28 10.34 -8.07
C ASN A 10 -14.60 9.67 -6.86
N PRO A 11 -15.31 9.45 -5.73
CA PRO A 11 -14.76 8.84 -4.51
C PRO A 11 -13.99 7.54 -4.78
N SER A 12 -14.51 6.71 -5.70
CA SER A 12 -13.90 5.44 -6.08
C SER A 12 -12.54 5.59 -6.77
N GLY A 13 -12.40 6.59 -7.66
CA GLY A 13 -11.17 6.86 -8.38
C GLY A 13 -10.08 7.40 -7.46
N PHE A 14 -10.47 8.27 -6.53
CA PHE A 14 -9.56 8.79 -5.50
C PHE A 14 -9.07 7.69 -4.55
N ILE A 15 -9.95 6.79 -4.09
CA ILE A 15 -9.58 5.64 -3.25
C ILE A 15 -8.63 4.68 -3.98
N PHE A 16 -8.83 4.46 -5.28
CA PHE A 16 -7.91 3.63 -6.08
C PHE A 16 -6.52 4.24 -6.21
N ILE A 17 -6.43 5.56 -6.38
CA ILE A 17 -5.15 6.27 -6.40
C ILE A 17 -4.45 6.12 -5.03
N LEU A 18 -5.19 6.31 -3.93
CA LEU A 18 -4.67 6.10 -2.58
C LEU A 18 -4.17 4.66 -2.36
N PHE A 19 -4.90 3.66 -2.85
CA PHE A 19 -4.46 2.26 -2.81
C PHE A 19 -3.09 2.07 -3.47
N LEU A 20 -2.89 2.62 -4.68
CA LEU A 20 -1.60 2.53 -5.39
C LEU A 20 -0.47 3.23 -4.61
N PHE A 21 -0.75 4.41 -4.04
CA PHE A 21 0.21 5.12 -3.20
C PHE A 21 0.59 4.32 -1.95
N TYR A 22 -0.39 3.76 -1.23
CA TYR A 22 -0.15 2.92 -0.06
C TYR A 22 0.62 1.64 -0.42
N LEU A 23 0.33 1.02 -1.56
CA LEU A 23 1.03 -0.16 -2.04
C LEU A 23 2.52 0.13 -2.30
N ILE A 24 2.82 1.20 -3.03
CA ILE A 24 4.22 1.56 -3.35
C ILE A 24 4.97 1.98 -2.07
N ALA A 25 4.35 2.81 -1.23
CA ALA A 25 4.97 3.27 0.00
C ALA A 25 5.24 2.13 0.98
N SER A 26 4.29 1.21 1.14
CA SER A 26 4.44 0.05 2.04
C SER A 26 5.50 -0.92 1.52
N LEU A 27 5.53 -1.21 0.21
CA LEU A 27 6.60 -2.02 -0.40
C LEU A 27 7.98 -1.44 -0.11
N PHE A 28 8.17 -0.14 -0.34
CA PHE A 28 9.45 0.52 -0.10
C PHE A 28 9.84 0.47 1.38
N PHE A 29 8.93 0.85 2.27
CA PHE A 29 9.16 0.87 3.71
C PHE A 29 9.47 -0.51 4.29
N PHE A 30 8.68 -1.52 3.94
CA PHE A 30 8.89 -2.88 4.44
C PHE A 30 10.09 -3.56 3.81
N THR A 31 10.43 -3.27 2.55
CA THR A 31 11.67 -3.76 1.97
C THR A 31 12.88 -3.25 2.77
N LEU A 32 12.97 -1.95 3.02
CA LEU A 32 14.06 -1.40 3.83
C LEU A 32 14.07 -2.01 5.24
N THR A 33 12.91 -2.02 5.90
CA THR A 33 12.80 -2.47 7.30
C THR A 33 13.12 -3.96 7.45
N VAL A 34 12.63 -4.82 6.57
CA VAL A 34 12.86 -6.28 6.63
C VAL A 34 14.32 -6.62 6.30
N PHE A 35 14.93 -5.96 5.33
CA PHE A 35 16.34 -6.22 5.00
C PHE A 35 17.31 -5.71 6.07
N ILE A 36 16.99 -4.60 6.73
CA ILE A 36 17.82 -4.03 7.81
C ILE A 36 17.58 -4.75 9.14
N GLY A 37 16.32 -4.99 9.50
CA GLY A 37 15.89 -5.49 10.81
C GLY A 37 15.92 -7.01 10.95
N LEU A 38 15.63 -7.75 9.87
CA LEU A 38 15.57 -9.22 9.90
C LEU A 38 16.82 -9.87 9.28
N LYS A 39 18.02 -9.40 9.64
CA LYS A 39 19.30 -9.89 9.08
C LYS A 39 19.44 -11.43 9.03
N PRO A 40 19.20 -12.19 10.12
CA PRO A 40 19.43 -13.64 10.14
C PRO A 40 18.36 -14.47 9.41
N VAL A 41 17.26 -13.84 8.99
CA VAL A 41 16.12 -14.50 8.34
C VAL A 41 16.46 -14.84 6.88
N SER A 42 16.00 -15.99 6.39
CA SER A 42 16.27 -16.43 5.03
C SER A 42 15.64 -15.48 4.00
N PHE A 43 16.20 -15.42 2.79
CA PHE A 43 15.69 -14.57 1.73
C PHE A 43 14.20 -14.85 1.41
N LYS A 44 13.79 -16.13 1.42
CA LYS A 44 12.41 -16.54 1.16
C LYS A 44 11.45 -16.00 2.22
N GLU A 45 11.82 -16.10 3.49
CA GLU A 45 11.03 -15.57 4.61
C GLU A 45 10.95 -14.05 4.59
N LYS A 46 12.03 -13.36 4.18
CA LYS A 46 12.02 -11.90 3.98
C LYS A 46 10.99 -11.47 2.93
N ILE A 47 11.01 -12.11 1.76
CA ILE A 47 10.05 -11.81 0.69
C ILE A 47 8.61 -12.09 1.16
N LEU A 48 8.37 -13.24 1.78
CA LEU A 48 7.05 -13.58 2.31
C LEU A 48 6.56 -12.54 3.34
N THR A 49 7.45 -12.12 4.24
CA THR A 49 7.16 -11.10 5.25
C THR A 49 6.81 -9.76 4.59
N ILE A 50 7.58 -9.32 3.61
CA ILE A 50 7.32 -8.07 2.87
C ILE A 50 5.95 -8.13 2.19
N VAL A 51 5.63 -9.23 1.51
CA VAL A 51 4.34 -9.40 0.82
C VAL A 51 3.18 -9.33 1.81
N ILE A 52 3.23 -10.10 2.91
CA ILE A 52 2.15 -10.12 3.91
C ILE A 52 1.96 -8.74 4.53
N LEU A 53 3.04 -8.09 4.99
CA LEU A 53 2.95 -6.78 5.64
C LEU A 53 2.45 -5.70 4.68
N THR A 54 2.92 -5.72 3.44
CA THR A 54 2.46 -4.82 2.37
C THR A 54 0.97 -4.98 2.13
N THR A 55 0.49 -6.22 1.95
CA THR A 55 -0.92 -6.50 1.70
C THR A 55 -1.79 -6.07 2.86
N VAL A 56 -1.43 -6.44 4.09
CA VAL A 56 -2.21 -6.09 5.29
C VAL A 56 -2.30 -4.58 5.47
N LEU A 57 -1.16 -3.87 5.39
CA LEU A 57 -1.14 -2.42 5.56
C LEU A 57 -1.92 -1.70 4.46
N THR A 58 -1.71 -2.09 3.20
CA THR A 58 -2.38 -1.46 2.05
C THR A 58 -3.89 -1.64 2.13
N LEU A 59 -4.38 -2.85 2.43
CA LEU A 59 -5.82 -3.11 2.57
C LEU A 59 -6.42 -2.36 3.77
N THR A 60 -5.72 -2.31 4.90
CA THR A 60 -6.19 -1.60 6.10
C THR A 60 -6.34 -0.10 5.82
N LEU A 61 -5.32 0.54 5.26
CA LEU A 61 -5.37 1.97 4.95
C LEU A 61 -6.39 2.30 3.87
N THR A 62 -6.52 1.45 2.85
CA THR A 62 -7.52 1.62 1.79
C THR A 62 -8.94 1.44 2.35
N GLY A 63 -9.17 0.45 3.22
CA GLY A 63 -10.45 0.23 3.88
C GLY A 63 -10.83 1.39 4.80
N LEU A 64 -9.88 1.90 5.60
CA LEU A 64 -10.11 3.10 6.42
C LEU A 64 -10.42 4.33 5.54
N SER A 65 -9.69 4.52 4.45
CA SER A 65 -9.95 5.59 3.50
C SER A 65 -11.35 5.48 2.89
N TYR A 66 -11.78 4.26 2.54
CA TYR A 66 -13.11 4.01 2.02
C TYR A 66 -14.22 4.39 3.02
N VAL A 67 -14.02 4.14 4.32
CA VAL A 67 -14.96 4.51 5.39
C VAL A 67 -14.95 6.01 5.69
N ILE A 68 -13.83 6.71 5.50
CA ILE A 68 -13.72 8.15 5.77
C ILE A 68 -14.27 8.99 4.61
N ILE A 69 -14.08 8.52 3.37
CA ILE A 69 -14.41 9.28 2.15
C ILE A 69 -15.87 9.07 1.72
N ASN A 70 -16.48 7.92 2.05
CA ASN A 70 -17.92 7.69 1.87
C ASN A 70 -18.71 8.06 3.13
#